data_AF-A0A496WQV3-F1
#
_entry.id   AF-A0A496WQV3-F1
#
_cell.length_a   1.000
_cell.length_b   1.000
_cell.length_c   1.000
_cell.angle_alpha   90.00
_cell.angle_beta   90.00
_cell.angle_gamma   90.00
#
_symmetry.space_group_name_H-M   'P 1'
#
loop_
_entity.id
_entity.type
_entity.pdbx_description
1 polymer ?
#
loop_
_entity_poly.entity_id
_entity_poly.type
_entity_poly.pdbx_seq_one_letter_code
_entity_poly.pdbx_strand_id
1 'polypeptide(L)' 'AIRGIMLESHLVAGTQKVVDGEPLNYGQSITDGCLSLEETIPLLEQLASAVRKVA' A
#
# COMPACT_ATOMS: atom_id res chain seq x y z
N ALA A 1 -4.68 2.84 24.01
CA ALA A 1 -4.99 3.72 22.87
C ALA A 1 -4.01 3.42 21.74
N ILE A 2 -4.50 3.24 20.51
CA ILE A 2 -3.65 3.13 19.31
C ILE A 2 -3.30 4.55 18.86
N ARG A 3 -2.02 4.83 18.63
CA ARG A 3 -1.53 6.17 18.31
C ARG A 3 -1.13 6.36 16.85
N GLY A 4 -0.91 5.27 16.13
CA GLY A 4 -0.55 5.27 14.72
C GLY A 4 -0.44 3.85 14.19
N ILE A 5 -0.36 3.74 12.86
CA ILE A 5 -0.12 2.50 12.13
C ILE A 5 0.84 2.78 10.97
N MET A 6 1.34 1.73 10.33
CA MET A 6 2.14 1.79 9.11
C MET A 6 1.51 0.88 8.06
N LEU A 7 1.55 1.29 6.79
CA LEU A 7 1.03 0.54 5.64
C LEU A 7 2.09 0.53 4.54
N GLU A 8 2.26 -0.61 3.87
CA GLU A 8 3.05 -0.73 2.65
C GLU A 8 2.12 -0.69 1.44
N SER A 9 2.27 0.34 0.61
CA SER A 9 1.42 0.62 -0.55
C SER A 9 2.30 0.99 -1.74
N HIS A 10 1.87 0.59 -2.94
CA HIS A 10 2.45 1.03 -4.19
C HIS A 10 1.33 1.21 -5.23
N LEU A 11 1.65 1.69 -6.43
CA LEU A 11 0.64 1.86 -7.49
C LEU A 11 -0.06 0.54 -7.85
N VAL A 12 0.71 -0.53 -8.01
CA VAL A 12 0.25 -1.89 -8.33
C VAL A 12 0.52 -2.79 -7.13
N ALA A 13 -0.47 -3.62 -6.80
CA ALA A 13 -0.38 -4.55 -5.68
C ALA A 13 0.71 -5.62 -5.85
N GLY A 14 1.09 -6.22 -4.72
CA GLY A 14 2.02 -7.34 -4.64
C GLY A 14 3.47 -6.90 -4.78
N THR A 15 4.29 -7.81 -5.30
CA THR A 15 5.72 -7.64 -5.52
C THR A 15 6.14 -8.32 -6.81
N GLN A 16 7.26 -7.89 -7.39
CA GLN A 16 7.87 -8.45 -8.58
C GLN A 16 9.34 -8.80 -8.33
N LYS A 17 9.85 -9.79 -9.07
CA LYS A 17 11.27 -10.14 -9.02
C LYS A 17 12.05 -9.33 -10.04
N VAL A 18 13.25 -8.90 -9.66
CA VAL A 18 14.23 -8.35 -10.61
C VAL A 18 14.91 -9.52 -11.31
N VAL A 19 14.70 -9.65 -12.61
CA VAL A 19 15.33 -10.65 -13.47
C VAL A 19 16.12 -9.92 -14.53
N ASP A 20 17.38 -10.31 -14.73
CA ASP A 20 18.27 -9.64 -15.68
C ASP A 20 17.72 -9.73 -17.11
N GLY A 21 17.74 -8.61 -17.83
CA GLY A 21 17.19 -8.50 -19.18
C GLY A 21 15.67 -8.35 -19.29
N GLU A 22 14.90 -8.52 -18.21
CA GLU A 22 13.43 -8.39 -18.22
C GLU A 22 12.98 -7.01 -17.74
N PRO A 23 12.01 -6.36 -18.41
CA PRO A 23 11.47 -5.08 -17.97
C PRO A 23 10.66 -5.23 -16.68
N LEU A 24 10.74 -4.23 -15.80
CA LEU A 24 9.92 -4.15 -14.59
C LEU A 24 8.55 -3.56 -14.89
N ASN A 25 7.53 -4.06 -14.18
CA ASN A 25 6.24 -3.41 -14.09
C ASN A 25 6.40 -2.11 -13.30
N TYR A 26 6.19 -0.97 -13.97
CA TYR A 26 6.21 0.31 -13.31
C TYR A 26 5.18 0.34 -12.18
N GLY A 27 5.62 0.77 -11.00
CA GLY A 27 4.71 0.93 -9.88
C GLY A 27 4.41 -0.35 -9.09
N GLN A 28 5.18 -1.44 -9.25
CA GLN A 28 5.08 -2.63 -8.42
C GLN A 28 6.36 -2.81 -7.58
N SER A 29 6.21 -3.13 -6.29
CA SER A 29 7.35 -3.30 -5.36
C SER A 29 8.31 -4.40 -5.83
N ILE A 30 9.62 -4.25 -5.59
CA ILE A 30 10.64 -5.29 -5.83
C ILE A 30 11.13 -5.97 -4.53
N THR A 31 10.56 -5.57 -3.40
CA THR A 31 10.87 -6.09 -2.07
C THR A 31 9.63 -6.80 -1.53
N ASP A 32 8.97 -6.20 -0.54
CA ASP A 32 7.79 -6.75 0.12
C ASP A 32 6.52 -6.46 -0.69
N GLY A 33 5.48 -7.27 -0.45
CA GLY A 33 4.20 -7.14 -1.14
C GLY A 33 3.40 -5.96 -0.63
N CYS A 34 3.04 -5.03 -1.52
CA CYS A 34 2.27 -3.84 -1.18
C CYS A 34 0.79 -3.96 -1.54
N LEU A 35 -0.07 -3.16 -0.90
CA LEU A 35 -1.41 -2.84 -1.40
C LEU A 35 -1.32 -2.00 -2.68
N SER A 36 -2.33 -2.07 -3.56
CA SER A 36 -2.43 -1.12 -4.67
C SER A 36 -2.92 0.25 -4.21
N LEU A 37 -2.83 1.24 -5.11
CA LEU A 37 -3.37 2.58 -4.84
C LEU A 37 -4.90 2.55 -4.71
N GLU A 38 -5.57 1.75 -5.53
CA GLU A 38 -7.02 1.55 -5.49
C GLU A 38 -7.50 0.96 -4.17
N GLU A 39 -6.70 0.09 -3.53
CA GLU A 39 -6.99 -0.47 -2.21
C GLU A 39 -6.64 0.51 -1.08
N THR A 40 -5.57 1.29 -1.26
CA THR A 40 -5.02 2.17 -0.21
C THR A 40 -5.90 3.39 0.04
N ILE A 41 -6.45 4.02 -1.00
CA ILE A 41 -7.33 5.18 -0.86
C ILE A 41 -8.53 4.89 0.07
N PRO A 42 -9.39 3.88 -0.20
CA PRO A 42 -10.54 3.60 0.66
C PRO A 42 -10.11 3.16 2.07
N LEU A 43 -8.96 2.50 2.23
CA LEU A 43 -8.44 2.14 3.54
C LEU A 43 -8.06 3.39 4.36
N LEU A 44 -7.38 4.36 3.76
CA LEU A 44 -7.06 5.64 4.42
C LEU A 44 -8.33 6.42 4.80
N GLU A 45 -9.35 6.41 3.95
CA GLU A 45 -10.65 7.03 4.26
C GLU A 45 -11.35 6.35 5.45
N GLN A 46 -11.29 5.01 5.52
CA GLN A 46 -11.82 4.24 6.65
C GLN A 46 -11.08 4.58 7.95
N LEU A 47 -9.75 4.65 7.91
CA LEU A 47 -8.94 5.03 9.07
C LEU A 47 -9.27 6.45 9.53
N ALA A 48 -9.39 7.39 8.60
CA ALA A 48 -9.76 8.76 8.91
C ALA A 48 -11.18 8.84 9.50
N SER A 49 -12.13 8.04 8.99
CA SER A 49 -13.49 7.92 9.53
C SER A 49 -13.48 7.36 10.96
N ALA A 50 -12.66 6.33 11.21
CA ALA A 50 -12.51 5.74 12.54
C ALA A 50 -11.97 6.75 13.56
N VAL A 51 -10.92 7.49 13.20
CA VAL A 51 -10.35 8.54 14.08
C VAL A 51 -11.41 9.60 14.40
N ARG A 52 -12.17 10.08 13.41
CA ARG A 52 -13.22 11.09 13.64
C ARG A 52 -14.38 10.61 14.52
N LYS A 53 -14.67 9.31 14.56
CA LYS A 53 -15.74 8.75 15.42
C LYS A 53 -15.35 8.66 16.89
N VAL A 54 -14.06 8.63 17.18
CA VAL A 54 -13.52 8.46 18.55
C VAL A 54 -12.82 9.72 19.06
N ALA A 55 -12.72 10.75 18.23
CA ALA A 55 -12.24 12.08 18.58
C ALA A 55 -13.35 12.94 19.19
#